data_AF-A0A2U2SL56-F1
#
_entry.id   AF-A0A2U2SL56-F1
#
_cell.length_a   1.000
_cell.length_b   1.000
_cell.length_c   1.000
_cell.angle_alpha   90.00
_cell.angle_beta   90.00
_cell.angle_gamma   90.00
#
_symmetry.space_group_name_H-M   'P 1'
#
loop_
_entity.id
_entity.type
_entity.pdbx_description
1 polymer ?
#
loop_
_entity_poly.entity_id
_entity_poly.type
_entity_poly.pdbx_seq_one_letter_code
_entity_poly.pdbx_strand_id
1 'polypeptide(L)'
;MSRVVRLYVRPNCPLCDSAAELLRRCSLAVDEVNVDEDPVLGRLFAAHVPVADFGGHVRLYWPFTHEEVQEALQRAPEAPQCDRSAMRSLDERSRQLVLTMDRAIYGLARHWLRFVGAALGLYAGLPLAAPLLMAAGLTTPANLIYTVYRLFCHQFPSRSSFLLGQQICYCDRCLGTYTTLFCATLVFALLRHRISIKPLRWQVYPIFIIPMAVDGLTQMLGWRHSNFELRLITGSFFAIGSAWLVFPYLEQGFQDVVAVLSRKLGVDA
;
A
#
# COMPACT_ATOMS: atom_id res chain seq x y z
N MET A 1 -15.56 -40.39 33.71
CA MET A 1 -14.62 -39.25 33.54
C MET A 1 -15.45 -37.98 33.55
N SER A 2 -15.24 -37.08 34.50
CA SER A 2 -15.97 -35.80 34.54
C SER A 2 -15.47 -34.91 33.39
N ARG A 3 -16.39 -34.39 32.58
CA ARG A 3 -16.08 -33.49 31.47
C ARG A 3 -15.77 -32.10 32.06
N VAL A 4 -14.67 -31.49 31.61
CA VAL A 4 -14.26 -30.15 32.06
C VAL A 4 -14.91 -29.10 31.16
N VAL A 5 -15.55 -28.11 31.77
CA VAL A 5 -16.20 -26.98 31.09
C VAL A 5 -15.52 -25.70 31.55
N ARG A 6 -15.19 -24.81 30.60
CA ARG A 6 -14.62 -23.49 30.95
C ARG A 6 -15.73 -22.51 31.23
N LEU A 7 -15.69 -21.87 32.39
CA LEU A 7 -16.61 -20.81 32.77
C LEU A 7 -15.86 -19.48 32.74
N TYR A 8 -16.23 -18.60 31.82
CA TYR A 8 -15.70 -17.25 31.75
C TYR A 8 -16.37 -16.39 32.81
N VAL A 9 -15.59 -15.92 33.76
CA VAL A 9 -16.04 -15.18 34.96
C VAL A 9 -15.38 -13.82 35.06
N ARG A 10 -15.93 -12.95 35.91
CA ARG A 10 -15.35 -11.66 36.29
C ARG A 10 -15.25 -11.60 37.82
N PRO A 11 -14.26 -10.91 38.41
CA PRO A 11 -14.24 -10.63 39.84
C PRO A 11 -15.55 -9.96 40.30
N ASN A 12 -16.02 -10.35 41.49
CA ASN A 12 -17.20 -9.77 42.14
C ASN A 12 -18.52 -9.93 41.33
N CYS A 13 -18.76 -11.15 40.84
CA CYS A 13 -19.93 -11.51 40.01
C CYS A 13 -20.80 -12.58 40.69
N PRO A 14 -21.89 -12.21 41.38
CA PRO A 14 -22.78 -13.17 42.05
C PRO A 14 -23.48 -14.16 41.09
N LEU A 15 -23.68 -13.72 39.83
CA LEU A 15 -24.24 -14.57 38.78
C LEU A 15 -23.29 -15.70 38.38
N CYS A 16 -21.98 -15.46 38.48
CA CYS A 16 -20.94 -16.42 38.16
C CYS A 16 -20.92 -17.57 39.16
N ASP A 17 -21.16 -17.29 40.45
CA ASP A 17 -21.28 -18.30 41.50
C ASP A 17 -22.49 -19.22 41.25
N SER A 18 -23.63 -18.61 40.89
CA SER A 18 -24.87 -19.33 40.57
C SER A 18 -24.72 -20.24 39.35
N ALA A 19 -24.03 -19.75 38.32
CA ALA A 19 -23.72 -20.50 37.11
C ALA A 19 -22.76 -21.67 37.40
N ALA A 20 -21.70 -21.44 38.19
CA ALA A 20 -20.75 -22.47 38.58
C ALA A 20 -21.41 -23.57 39.40
N GLU A 21 -22.30 -23.22 40.33
CA GLU A 21 -23.04 -24.17 41.14
C GLU A 21 -23.96 -25.07 40.29
N LEU A 22 -24.68 -24.48 39.33
CA LEU A 22 -25.54 -25.24 38.41
C LEU A 22 -24.72 -26.25 37.58
N LEU A 23 -23.56 -25.83 37.07
CA LEU A 23 -22.66 -26.73 36.32
C LEU A 23 -22.09 -27.85 37.20
N ARG A 24 -21.71 -27.55 38.45
CA ARG A 24 -21.24 -28.57 39.42
C ARG A 24 -22.34 -29.57 39.77
N ARG A 25 -23.60 -29.12 39.90
CA ARG A 25 -24.77 -30.00 40.08
C ARG A 25 -24.99 -30.95 38.91
N CYS A 26 -24.57 -30.56 37.70
CA CYS A 26 -24.58 -31.42 36.51
C CYS A 26 -23.39 -32.41 36.46
N SER A 27 -22.62 -32.57 37.55
CA SER A 27 -21.42 -33.42 37.62
C SER A 27 -20.28 -33.02 36.65
N LEU A 28 -20.21 -31.73 36.29
CA LEU A 28 -19.16 -31.16 35.45
C LEU A 28 -18.05 -30.55 36.30
N ALA A 29 -16.81 -30.69 35.85
CA ALA A 29 -15.68 -29.97 36.43
C ALA A 29 -15.62 -28.57 35.80
N VAL A 30 -15.59 -27.52 36.63
CA VAL A 30 -15.61 -26.13 36.17
C VAL A 30 -14.20 -25.54 36.25
N ASP A 31 -13.68 -25.09 35.11
CA ASP A 31 -12.42 -24.36 34.97
C ASP A 31 -12.75 -22.87 34.81
N GLU A 32 -12.54 -22.08 35.86
CA GLU A 32 -12.92 -20.66 35.90
C GLU A 32 -11.81 -19.81 35.30
N VAL A 33 -12.14 -19.04 34.25
CA VAL A 33 -11.20 -18.17 33.55
C VAL A 33 -11.65 -16.71 33.69
N ASN A 34 -10.80 -15.90 34.30
CA ASN A 34 -11.05 -14.48 34.47
C ASN A 34 -10.91 -13.73 33.13
N VAL A 35 -12.00 -13.12 32.65
CA VAL A 35 -12.00 -12.40 31.36
C VAL A 35 -11.24 -11.07 31.42
N ASP A 36 -11.03 -10.50 32.60
CA ASP A 36 -10.37 -9.21 32.76
C ASP A 36 -8.83 -9.32 32.69
N GLU A 37 -8.28 -10.55 32.78
CA GLU A 37 -6.83 -10.81 32.68
C GLU A 37 -6.32 -10.87 31.23
N ASP A 38 -7.19 -11.15 30.26
CA ASP A 38 -6.85 -11.22 28.84
C ASP A 38 -7.62 -10.17 28.01
N PRO A 39 -6.93 -9.20 27.36
CA PRO A 39 -7.56 -8.13 26.56
C PRO A 39 -8.40 -8.63 25.37
N VAL A 40 -8.16 -9.85 24.90
CA VAL A 40 -8.94 -10.49 23.84
C VAL A 40 -10.22 -11.10 24.40
N LEU A 41 -10.12 -11.86 25.50
CA LEU A 41 -11.30 -12.44 26.17
C LEU A 41 -12.22 -11.35 26.73
N GLY A 42 -11.65 -10.27 27.27
CA GLY A 42 -12.39 -9.10 27.71
C GLY A 42 -13.24 -8.51 26.58
N ARG A 43 -12.69 -8.32 25.38
CA ARG A 43 -13.49 -7.80 24.25
C ARG A 43 -14.61 -8.73 23.78
N LEU A 44 -14.40 -10.04 23.91
CA LEU A 44 -15.34 -11.04 23.40
C LEU A 44 -16.48 -11.35 24.37
N PHE A 45 -16.18 -11.46 25.67
CA PHE A 45 -17.11 -12.03 26.65
C PHE A 45 -17.50 -11.08 27.78
N ALA A 46 -16.78 -9.97 28.00
CA ALA A 46 -17.02 -9.05 29.13
C ALA A 46 -18.47 -8.58 29.31
N ALA A 47 -19.21 -8.43 28.21
CA ALA A 47 -20.59 -7.96 28.23
C ALA A 47 -21.61 -9.07 28.59
N HIS A 48 -21.21 -10.33 28.55
CA HIS A 48 -22.12 -11.47 28.69
C HIS A 48 -21.69 -12.47 29.78
N VAL A 49 -20.73 -12.10 30.63
CA VAL A 49 -20.30 -12.91 31.77
C VAL A 49 -21.49 -13.16 32.71
N PRO A 50 -21.74 -14.42 33.17
CA PRO A 50 -20.96 -15.63 32.95
C PRO A 50 -21.32 -16.41 31.67
N VAL A 51 -20.29 -16.96 31.02
CA VAL A 51 -20.42 -17.78 29.79
C VAL A 51 -19.77 -19.14 29.98
N ALA A 52 -20.52 -20.22 29.76
CA ALA A 52 -20.03 -21.59 29.83
C ALA A 52 -19.65 -22.10 28.43
N ASP A 53 -18.40 -22.53 28.25
CA ASP A 53 -17.86 -23.06 26.99
C ASP A 53 -17.59 -24.56 27.12
N PHE A 54 -18.34 -25.35 26.34
CA PHE A 54 -18.30 -26.80 26.33
C PHE A 54 -17.32 -27.36 25.28
N GLY A 55 -16.63 -26.48 24.55
CA GLY A 55 -15.75 -26.83 23.44
C GLY A 55 -16.50 -26.94 22.10
N GLY A 56 -15.75 -27.02 20.99
CA GLY A 56 -16.33 -27.18 19.65
C GLY A 56 -17.25 -26.01 19.22
N HIS A 57 -17.02 -24.79 19.73
CA HIS A 57 -17.86 -23.61 19.55
C HIS A 57 -19.25 -23.66 20.20
N VAL A 58 -19.52 -24.65 21.05
CA VAL A 58 -20.77 -24.72 21.82
C VAL A 58 -20.62 -23.93 23.12
N ARG A 59 -21.33 -22.80 23.20
CA ARG A 59 -21.32 -21.89 24.35
C ARG A 59 -22.73 -21.61 24.83
N LEU A 60 -22.90 -21.54 26.15
CA LEU A 60 -24.14 -21.10 26.80
C LEU A 60 -23.89 -19.79 27.54
N TYR A 61 -24.79 -18.84 27.33
CA TYR A 61 -24.81 -17.55 28.02
C TYR A 61 -25.82 -17.61 29.16
N TRP A 62 -25.48 -17.04 30.31
CA TRP A 62 -26.40 -16.99 31.45
C TRP A 62 -27.62 -16.09 31.16
N PRO A 63 -28.83 -16.44 31.64
CA PRO A 63 -29.19 -17.63 32.43
C PRO A 63 -29.42 -18.88 31.57
N PHE A 64 -28.92 -20.03 32.04
CA PHE A 64 -29.11 -21.33 31.40
C PHE A 64 -29.64 -22.38 32.38
N THR A 65 -30.39 -23.35 31.86
CA THR A 65 -31.08 -24.40 32.61
C THR A 65 -30.35 -25.75 32.52
N HIS A 66 -30.76 -26.71 33.35
CA HIS A 66 -30.20 -28.06 33.32
C HIS A 66 -30.39 -28.75 31.96
N GLU A 67 -31.53 -28.53 31.29
CA GLU A 67 -31.83 -29.12 29.99
C GLU A 67 -30.91 -28.58 28.90
N GLU A 68 -30.69 -27.26 28.86
CA GLU A 68 -29.78 -26.60 27.92
C GLU A 68 -28.33 -27.05 28.10
N VAL A 69 -27.91 -27.29 29.36
CA VAL A 69 -26.58 -27.85 29.68
C VAL A 69 -26.43 -29.27 29.14
N GLN A 70 -27.44 -30.13 29.32
CA GLN A 70 -27.43 -31.50 28.78
C GLN A 70 -27.42 -31.49 27.24
N GLU A 71 -28.20 -30.62 26.62
CA GLU A 71 -28.23 -30.47 25.17
C GLU A 71 -26.88 -29.95 24.62
N ALA A 72 -26.27 -28.98 25.31
CA ALA A 72 -24.94 -28.49 24.98
C ALA A 72 -23.87 -29.59 25.10
N LEU A 73 -23.97 -30.48 26.10
CA LEU A 73 -23.06 -31.63 26.24
C LEU A 73 -23.21 -32.65 25.10
N GLN A 74 -24.44 -32.85 24.59
CA GLN A 74 -24.71 -33.74 23.46
C GLN A 74 -24.26 -33.11 22.13
N ARG A 75 -24.45 -31.80 21.96
CA ARG A 75 -24.03 -31.04 20.76
C ARG A 75 -22.54 -30.78 20.71
N ALA A 76 -21.87 -30.64 21.85
CA ALA A 76 -20.44 -30.41 21.90
C ALA A 76 -19.74 -31.68 21.39
N PRO A 77 -19.11 -31.65 20.21
CA PRO A 77 -18.36 -32.81 19.74
C PRO A 77 -17.31 -33.19 20.79
N GLU A 78 -17.04 -34.49 20.97
CA GLU A 78 -15.77 -34.91 21.57
C GLU A 78 -14.70 -34.16 20.80
N ALA A 79 -13.92 -33.32 21.50
CA ALA A 79 -13.06 -32.34 20.87
C ALA A 79 -12.33 -33.00 19.70
N PRO A 80 -12.58 -32.59 18.44
CA PRO A 80 -11.74 -33.04 17.37
C PRO A 80 -10.33 -32.70 17.83
N GLN A 81 -9.40 -33.65 17.73
CA GLN A 81 -7.98 -33.32 17.78
C GLN A 81 -7.74 -32.38 16.60
N CYS A 82 -8.04 -31.10 16.80
CA CYS A 82 -7.69 -30.03 15.90
C CYS A 82 -6.18 -30.15 15.82
N ASP A 83 -5.68 -30.52 14.65
CA ASP A 83 -4.26 -30.66 14.42
C ASP A 83 -3.64 -29.26 14.59
N ARG A 84 -3.27 -28.97 15.84
CA ARG A 84 -2.65 -27.72 16.25
C ARG A 84 -1.35 -27.50 15.48
N SER A 85 -0.74 -28.55 14.92
CA SER A 85 0.45 -28.45 14.09
C SER A 85 0.11 -27.89 12.70
N ALA A 86 -0.95 -28.37 12.05
CA ALA A 86 -1.45 -27.82 10.79
C ALA A 86 -1.90 -26.36 10.95
N MET A 87 -2.66 -26.06 12.01
CA MET A 87 -3.15 -24.70 12.27
C MET A 87 -2.01 -23.72 12.63
N ARG A 88 -1.01 -24.15 13.42
CA ARG A 88 0.23 -23.39 13.65
C ARG A 88 1.05 -23.21 12.37
N SER A 89 1.08 -24.19 11.48
CA SER A 89 1.86 -24.10 10.23
C SER A 89 1.27 -23.08 9.26
N LEU A 90 -0.06 -22.94 9.20
CA LEU A 90 -0.75 -21.94 8.40
C LEU A 90 -0.57 -20.54 9.00
N ASP A 91 -0.62 -20.42 10.33
CA ASP A 91 -0.34 -19.18 11.05
C ASP A 91 1.12 -18.73 10.86
N GLU A 92 2.08 -19.64 10.96
CA GLU A 92 3.51 -19.36 10.77
C GLU A 92 3.83 -18.97 9.31
N ARG A 93 3.27 -19.67 8.32
CA ARG A 93 3.43 -19.30 6.90
C ARG A 93 2.84 -17.92 6.61
N SER A 94 1.65 -17.63 7.15
CA SER A 94 1.00 -16.33 6.99
C SER A 94 1.82 -15.22 7.64
N ARG A 95 2.33 -15.46 8.86
CA ARG A 95 3.24 -14.56 9.58
C ARG A 95 4.54 -14.30 8.80
N GLN A 96 5.18 -15.35 8.27
CA GLN A 96 6.39 -15.22 7.47
C GLN A 96 6.16 -14.43 6.18
N LEU A 97 5.02 -14.66 5.51
CA LEU A 97 4.64 -13.91 4.32
C LEU A 97 4.43 -12.42 4.64
N VAL A 98 3.70 -12.11 5.71
CA VAL A 98 3.49 -10.72 6.18
C VAL A 98 4.82 -10.04 6.48
N LEU A 99 5.73 -10.70 7.21
CA LEU A 99 7.04 -10.14 7.53
C LEU A 99 7.91 -9.92 6.28
N THR A 100 7.82 -10.81 5.31
CA THR A 100 8.53 -10.68 4.03
C THR A 100 7.99 -9.50 3.23
N MET A 101 6.67 -9.34 3.17
CA MET A 101 6.02 -8.19 2.54
C MET A 101 6.37 -6.88 3.24
N ASP A 102 6.29 -6.83 4.57
CA ASP A 102 6.66 -5.64 5.35
C ASP A 102 8.12 -5.21 5.07
N ARG A 103 9.06 -6.17 5.00
CA ARG A 103 10.47 -5.90 4.66
C ARG A 103 10.63 -5.39 3.24
N ALA A 104 9.90 -5.97 2.28
CA ALA A 104 9.92 -5.51 0.89
C ALA A 104 9.37 -4.08 0.76
N ILE A 105 8.25 -3.78 1.44
CA ILE A 105 7.65 -2.44 1.47
C ILE A 105 8.60 -1.46 2.14
N TYR A 106 9.23 -1.82 3.27
CA TYR A 106 10.23 -0.99 3.94
C TYR A 106 11.40 -0.66 3.01
N GLY A 107 11.95 -1.67 2.30
CA GLY A 107 13.03 -1.49 1.35
C GLY A 107 12.66 -0.58 0.18
N LEU A 108 11.44 -0.74 -0.34
CA LEU A 108 10.87 0.11 -1.39
C LEU A 108 10.70 1.56 -0.91
N ALA A 109 10.07 1.76 0.24
CA ALA A 109 9.79 3.08 0.80
C ALA A 109 11.10 3.83 1.12
N ARG A 110 12.08 3.16 1.71
CA ARG A 110 13.40 3.74 2.00
C ARG A 110 14.15 4.20 0.75
N HIS A 111 13.96 3.52 -0.37
CA HIS A 111 14.66 3.79 -1.62
C HIS A 111 13.76 4.31 -2.74
N TRP A 112 12.57 4.83 -2.39
CA TRP A 112 11.53 5.20 -3.35
C TRP A 112 12.05 6.11 -4.47
N LEU A 113 12.91 7.07 -4.14
CA LEU A 113 13.45 8.04 -5.08
C LEU A 113 14.37 7.40 -6.12
N ARG A 114 15.07 6.30 -5.77
CA ARG A 114 15.87 5.54 -6.74
C ARG A 114 14.97 4.83 -7.75
N PHE A 115 13.85 4.26 -7.30
CA PHE A 115 12.89 3.62 -8.18
C PHE A 115 12.20 4.63 -9.09
N VAL A 116 11.74 5.75 -8.55
CA VAL A 116 11.14 6.84 -9.34
C VAL A 116 12.16 7.42 -10.32
N GLY A 117 13.39 7.70 -9.87
CA GLY A 117 14.46 8.19 -10.73
C GLY A 117 14.83 7.22 -11.85
N ALA A 118 14.91 5.91 -11.56
CA ALA A 118 15.15 4.89 -12.57
C ALA A 118 14.01 4.79 -13.59
N ALA A 119 12.76 4.79 -13.13
CA ALA A 119 11.59 4.74 -14.00
C ALA A 119 11.51 5.97 -14.92
N LEU A 120 11.69 7.17 -14.35
CA LEU A 120 11.70 8.42 -15.12
C LEU A 120 12.90 8.53 -16.05
N GLY A 121 14.09 8.09 -15.61
CA GLY A 121 15.30 8.08 -16.43
C GLY A 121 15.18 7.13 -17.61
N LEU A 122 14.64 5.93 -17.39
CA LEU A 122 14.33 4.99 -18.47
C LEU A 122 13.31 5.60 -19.42
N TYR A 123 12.23 6.18 -18.88
CA TYR A 123 11.15 6.73 -19.69
C TYR A 123 11.59 7.96 -20.52
N ALA A 124 12.47 8.81 -19.99
CA ALA A 124 13.02 9.97 -20.69
C ALA A 124 14.17 9.61 -21.63
N GLY A 125 14.97 8.58 -21.29
CA GLY A 125 16.17 8.17 -22.01
C GLY A 125 15.91 7.27 -23.22
N LEU A 126 14.99 6.30 -23.12
CA LEU A 126 14.67 5.41 -24.25
C LEU A 126 14.25 6.15 -25.53
N PRO A 127 13.50 7.27 -25.47
CA PRO A 127 13.18 8.06 -26.65
C PRO A 127 14.35 8.68 -27.37
N LEU A 128 15.44 8.96 -26.64
CA LEU A 128 16.70 9.42 -27.22
C LEU A 128 17.52 8.24 -27.75
N ALA A 129 17.40 7.06 -27.14
CA ALA A 129 18.05 5.84 -27.63
C ALA A 129 17.45 5.31 -28.94
N ALA A 130 16.12 5.41 -29.13
CA ALA A 130 15.44 4.94 -30.34
C ALA A 130 16.03 5.48 -31.67
N PRO A 131 16.21 6.81 -31.86
CA PRO A 131 16.82 7.34 -33.08
C PRO A 131 18.29 6.95 -33.22
N LEU A 132 19.04 6.78 -32.12
CA LEU A 132 20.43 6.29 -32.16
C LEU A 132 20.51 4.84 -32.66
N LEU A 133 19.62 3.97 -32.16
CA LEU A 133 19.50 2.59 -32.63
C LEU A 133 19.09 2.53 -34.10
N MET A 134 18.16 3.39 -34.52
CA MET A 134 17.73 3.50 -35.92
C MET A 134 18.90 3.94 -36.82
N ALA A 135 19.66 4.96 -36.40
CA ALA A 135 20.84 5.44 -37.13
C ALA A 135 21.96 4.38 -37.19
N ALA A 136 22.08 3.52 -36.18
CA ALA A 136 23.02 2.40 -36.14
C ALA A 136 22.54 1.17 -36.95
N GLY A 137 21.38 1.24 -37.61
CA GLY A 137 20.80 0.12 -38.37
C GLY A 137 20.12 -0.96 -37.52
N LEU A 138 20.03 -0.78 -36.21
CA LEU A 138 19.32 -1.68 -35.27
C LEU A 138 17.81 -1.38 -35.29
N THR A 139 17.17 -1.64 -36.42
CA THR A 139 15.78 -1.24 -36.69
C THR A 139 14.76 -1.95 -35.81
N THR A 140 14.90 -3.25 -35.56
CA THR A 140 13.97 -4.04 -34.73
C THR A 140 13.84 -3.51 -33.29
N PRO A 141 14.94 -3.37 -32.51
CA PRO A 141 14.82 -2.83 -31.16
C PRO A 141 14.39 -1.35 -31.15
N ALA A 142 14.79 -0.55 -32.14
CA ALA A 142 14.30 0.83 -32.27
C ALA A 142 12.77 0.86 -32.46
N ASN A 143 12.24 0.06 -33.40
CA ASN A 143 10.81 -0.02 -33.70
C ASN A 143 9.97 -0.53 -32.51
N LEU A 144 10.53 -1.41 -31.68
CA LEU A 144 9.88 -1.81 -30.43
C LEU A 144 9.69 -0.60 -29.51
N ILE A 145 10.73 0.23 -29.33
CA ILE A 145 10.63 1.46 -28.53
C ILE A 145 9.58 2.41 -29.13
N TYR A 146 9.64 2.69 -30.45
CA TYR A 146 8.63 3.53 -31.10
C TYR A 146 7.21 3.00 -30.87
N THR A 147 7.00 1.69 -30.99
CA THR A 147 5.69 1.05 -30.86
C THR A 147 5.14 1.17 -29.44
N VAL A 148 5.94 0.88 -28.42
CA VAL A 148 5.53 1.03 -27.01
C VAL A 148 5.19 2.49 -26.70
N TYR A 149 5.99 3.44 -27.18
CA TYR A 149 5.78 4.85 -26.92
C TYR A 149 4.57 5.46 -27.65
N ARG A 150 4.04 4.79 -28.69
CA ARG A 150 2.79 5.23 -29.35
C ARG A 150 1.58 5.21 -28.41
N LEU A 151 1.62 4.40 -27.36
CA LEU A 151 0.57 4.36 -26.33
C LEU A 151 0.51 5.67 -25.52
N PHE A 152 1.62 6.39 -25.42
CA PHE A 152 1.74 7.59 -24.59
C PHE A 152 1.90 8.87 -25.42
N CYS A 153 2.37 8.77 -26.66
CA CYS A 153 2.55 9.90 -27.56
C CYS A 153 2.23 9.53 -29.00
N HIS A 154 1.52 10.38 -29.72
CA HIS A 154 1.18 10.12 -31.13
C HIS A 154 2.38 10.24 -32.10
N GLN A 155 3.52 10.76 -31.64
CA GLN A 155 4.76 10.86 -32.45
C GLN A 155 4.58 11.57 -33.81
N PHE A 156 3.75 12.62 -33.90
CA PHE A 156 3.62 13.36 -35.17
C PHE A 156 4.96 14.02 -35.56
N PRO A 157 5.45 13.79 -36.80
CA PRO A 157 6.73 14.35 -37.26
C PRO A 157 6.78 15.88 -37.21
N SER A 158 5.65 16.56 -37.45
CA SER A 158 5.54 18.04 -37.43
C SER A 158 5.74 18.70 -36.05
N ARG A 159 5.87 17.90 -34.99
CA ARG A 159 6.03 18.36 -33.60
C ARG A 159 7.04 17.53 -32.80
N SER A 160 7.91 16.83 -33.50
CA SER A 160 8.94 15.99 -32.89
C SER A 160 10.29 16.39 -33.48
N SER A 161 11.29 16.49 -32.62
CA SER A 161 12.66 16.73 -33.00
C SER A 161 13.32 15.48 -33.59
N PHE A 162 14.43 15.68 -34.31
CA PHE A 162 15.17 14.62 -34.97
C PHE A 162 16.61 14.59 -34.46
N LEU A 163 17.15 13.40 -34.25
CA LEU A 163 18.53 13.14 -33.85
C LEU A 163 19.17 12.23 -34.90
N LEU A 164 20.29 12.67 -35.49
CA LEU A 164 20.95 11.96 -36.62
C LEU A 164 20.00 11.68 -37.81
N GLY A 165 19.09 12.61 -38.10
CA GLY A 165 18.07 12.45 -39.14
C GLY A 165 16.93 11.50 -38.78
N GLN A 166 16.94 10.89 -37.60
CA GLN A 166 15.91 9.97 -37.11
C GLN A 166 15.01 10.66 -36.07
N GLN A 167 13.70 10.47 -36.17
CA GLN A 167 12.73 11.14 -35.31
C GLN A 167 12.84 10.65 -33.85
N ILE A 168 12.81 11.55 -32.87
CA ILE A 168 12.68 11.14 -31.45
C ILE A 168 11.29 10.54 -31.23
N CYS A 169 11.17 9.46 -30.42
CA CYS A 169 9.92 8.69 -30.30
C CYS A 169 8.83 9.32 -29.40
N TYR A 170 8.85 10.65 -29.23
CA TYR A 170 7.75 11.46 -28.67
C TYR A 170 7.82 12.90 -29.18
N CYS A 171 6.80 13.72 -28.90
CA CYS A 171 6.78 15.12 -29.33
C CYS A 171 7.69 16.01 -28.45
N ASP A 172 8.00 17.22 -28.94
CA ASP A 172 8.84 18.20 -28.25
C ASP A 172 8.31 18.59 -26.87
N ARG A 173 6.98 18.58 -26.69
CA ARG A 173 6.34 18.81 -25.39
C ARG A 173 6.65 17.67 -24.42
N CYS A 174 6.51 16.42 -24.84
CA CYS A 174 6.88 15.25 -24.04
C CYS A 174 8.38 15.26 -23.71
N LEU A 175 9.24 15.60 -24.68
CA LEU A 175 10.67 15.77 -24.47
C LEU A 175 10.95 16.75 -23.32
N GLY A 176 10.35 17.94 -23.36
CA GLY A 176 10.49 18.94 -22.30
C GLY A 176 9.96 18.45 -20.95
N THR A 177 8.75 17.89 -20.92
CA THR A 177 8.12 17.41 -19.68
C THR A 177 8.92 16.30 -18.99
N TYR A 178 9.24 15.22 -19.70
CA TYR A 178 9.85 14.05 -19.08
C TYR A 178 11.33 14.24 -18.77
N THR A 179 12.07 14.95 -19.63
CA THR A 179 13.47 15.31 -19.34
C THR A 179 13.54 16.19 -18.09
N THR A 180 12.67 17.19 -18.00
CA THR A 180 12.63 18.09 -16.84
C THR A 180 12.20 17.35 -15.57
N LEU A 181 11.25 16.42 -15.65
CA LEU A 181 10.83 15.62 -14.48
C LEU A 181 11.96 14.70 -13.99
N PHE A 182 12.73 14.08 -14.89
CA PHE A 182 13.92 13.32 -14.54
C PHE A 182 14.99 14.20 -13.90
N CYS A 183 15.33 15.35 -14.51
CA CYS A 183 16.29 16.31 -13.94
C CYS A 183 15.83 16.83 -12.58
N ALA A 184 14.54 17.14 -12.41
CA ALA A 184 13.97 17.54 -11.13
C ALA A 184 14.11 16.45 -10.07
N THR A 185 14.04 15.17 -10.46
CA THR A 185 14.29 14.03 -9.56
C THR A 185 15.73 14.00 -9.08
N LEU A 186 16.70 14.23 -9.97
CA LEU A 186 18.11 14.33 -9.61
C LEU A 186 18.38 15.54 -8.69
N VAL A 187 17.84 16.70 -9.04
CA VAL A 187 17.94 17.92 -8.22
C VAL A 187 17.32 17.70 -6.84
N PHE A 188 16.12 17.11 -6.78
CA PHE A 188 15.47 16.79 -5.52
C PHE A 188 16.29 15.80 -4.70
N ALA A 189 16.87 14.75 -5.31
CA ALA A 189 17.75 13.81 -4.62
C ALA A 189 18.97 14.50 -3.97
N LEU A 190 19.56 15.47 -4.67
CA LEU A 190 20.72 16.23 -4.18
C LEU A 190 20.34 17.23 -3.08
N LEU A 191 19.17 17.87 -3.19
CA LEU A 191 18.77 18.97 -2.32
C LEU A 191 17.90 18.56 -1.13
N ARG A 192 17.17 17.44 -1.17
CA ARG A 192 16.17 17.06 -0.16
C ARG A 192 16.69 16.94 1.27
N HIS A 193 17.99 16.64 1.43
CA HIS A 193 18.65 16.53 2.74
C HIS A 193 19.39 17.80 3.14
N ARG A 194 19.52 18.77 2.24
CA ARG A 194 20.24 20.04 2.44
C ARG A 194 19.29 21.21 2.67
N ILE A 195 18.10 21.16 2.08
CA ILE A 195 17.13 22.25 2.06
C ILE A 195 15.75 21.70 2.41
N SER A 196 15.01 22.42 3.26
CA SER A 196 13.60 22.10 3.55
C SER A 196 12.71 22.57 2.39
N ILE A 197 12.45 21.67 1.43
CA ILE A 197 11.58 21.95 0.29
C ILE A 197 10.13 21.71 0.73
N LYS A 198 9.39 22.80 0.96
CA LYS A 198 7.95 22.71 1.28
C LYS A 198 7.13 22.42 0.00
N PRO A 199 6.05 21.64 0.10
CA PRO A 199 5.17 21.39 -1.04
C PRO A 199 4.62 22.71 -1.58
N LEU A 200 4.55 22.80 -2.92
CA LEU A 200 3.96 23.94 -3.58
C LEU A 200 2.49 24.09 -3.14
N ARG A 201 2.06 25.32 -2.84
CA ARG A 201 0.65 25.59 -2.56
C ARG A 201 -0.16 25.26 -3.82
N TRP A 202 -1.21 24.45 -3.68
CA TRP A 202 -2.03 24.03 -4.83
C TRP A 202 -2.62 25.21 -5.62
N GLN A 203 -2.83 26.37 -4.98
CA GLN A 203 -3.31 27.62 -5.59
C GLN A 203 -2.29 28.25 -6.56
N VAL A 204 -1.00 27.97 -6.38
CA VAL A 204 0.10 28.46 -7.22
C VAL A 204 0.34 27.53 -8.41
N TYR A 205 0.00 26.24 -8.28
CA TYR A 205 0.16 25.25 -9.34
C TYR A 205 -0.49 25.63 -10.69
N PRO A 206 -1.66 26.30 -10.75
CA PRO A 206 -2.21 26.87 -11.98
C PRO A 206 -1.20 27.66 -12.82
N ILE A 207 -0.28 28.41 -12.22
CA ILE A 207 0.75 29.18 -12.95
C ILE A 207 1.59 28.25 -13.84
N PHE A 208 1.91 27.04 -13.38
CA PHE A 208 2.76 26.10 -14.11
C PHE A 208 2.03 25.29 -15.19
N ILE A 209 0.73 25.02 -15.01
CA ILE A 209 -0.07 24.22 -15.95
C ILE A 209 -0.76 25.07 -17.02
N ILE A 210 -1.20 26.29 -16.69
CA ILE A 210 -1.96 27.15 -17.60
C ILE A 210 -1.20 27.41 -18.92
N PRO A 211 0.11 27.73 -18.95
CA PRO A 211 0.82 27.97 -20.20
C PRO A 211 0.77 26.77 -21.15
N MET A 212 0.94 25.55 -20.62
CA MET A 212 0.84 24.32 -21.42
C MET A 212 -0.59 24.03 -21.87
N ALA A 213 -1.59 24.29 -21.01
CA ALA A 213 -2.99 24.12 -21.35
C ALA A 213 -3.43 25.11 -22.46
N VAL A 214 -3.06 26.39 -22.34
CA VAL A 214 -3.31 27.41 -23.36
C VAL A 214 -2.58 27.04 -24.66
N ASP A 215 -1.34 26.56 -24.59
CA ASP A 215 -0.60 26.09 -25.77
C ASP A 215 -1.27 24.90 -26.46
N GLY A 216 -1.74 23.91 -25.70
CA GLY A 216 -2.50 22.78 -26.24
C GLY A 216 -3.84 23.20 -26.85
N LEU A 217 -4.63 23.99 -26.13
CA LEU A 217 -6.00 24.35 -26.53
C LEU A 217 -6.02 25.26 -27.77
N THR A 218 -5.17 26.29 -27.80
CA THR A 218 -5.11 27.21 -28.95
C THR A 218 -4.64 26.52 -30.23
N GLN A 219 -3.81 25.47 -30.12
CA GLN A 219 -3.46 24.61 -31.26
C GLN A 219 -4.60 23.70 -31.70
N MET A 220 -5.30 23.08 -30.75
CA MET A 220 -6.43 22.18 -31.06
C MET A 220 -7.58 22.92 -31.76
N LEU A 221 -7.80 24.19 -31.41
CA LEU A 221 -8.79 25.05 -32.05
C LEU A 221 -8.32 25.67 -33.38
N GLY A 222 -7.06 25.40 -33.80
CA GLY A 222 -6.51 25.90 -35.06
C GLY A 222 -6.17 27.40 -35.06
N TRP A 223 -6.18 28.07 -33.90
CA TRP A 223 -5.92 29.51 -33.82
C TRP A 223 -4.46 29.87 -34.08
N ARG A 224 -3.54 28.94 -33.81
CA ARG A 224 -2.11 29.10 -34.09
C ARG A 224 -1.39 27.77 -34.18
N HIS A 225 -0.23 27.78 -34.82
CA HIS A 225 0.76 26.72 -34.66
C HIS A 225 1.66 27.02 -33.45
N SER A 226 2.19 25.97 -32.82
CA SER A 226 3.21 26.12 -31.77
C SER A 226 4.53 25.67 -32.36
N ASN A 227 5.59 26.36 -31.97
CA ASN A 227 6.95 26.06 -32.38
C ASN A 227 7.61 25.13 -31.36
N PHE A 228 8.82 24.68 -31.70
CA PHE A 228 9.63 23.84 -30.82
C PHE A 228 9.83 24.46 -29.43
N GLU A 229 10.21 25.75 -29.38
CA GLU A 229 10.53 26.46 -28.14
C GLU A 229 9.34 26.51 -27.18
N LEU A 230 8.16 26.93 -27.65
CA LEU A 230 6.97 26.99 -26.80
C LEU A 230 6.57 25.61 -26.27
N ARG A 231 6.63 24.57 -27.09
CA ARG A 231 6.31 23.20 -26.66
C ARG A 231 7.27 22.71 -25.58
N LEU A 232 8.57 22.96 -25.77
CA LEU A 232 9.61 22.55 -24.84
C LEU A 232 9.50 23.33 -23.51
N ILE A 233 9.36 24.66 -23.58
CA ILE A 233 9.29 25.54 -22.41
C ILE A 233 8.02 25.25 -21.60
N THR A 234 6.85 25.23 -22.24
CA THR A 234 5.59 25.00 -21.52
C THR A 234 5.52 23.59 -20.91
N GLY A 235 6.02 22.58 -21.62
CA GLY A 235 6.14 21.21 -21.09
C GLY A 235 7.10 21.11 -19.91
N SER A 236 8.25 21.80 -19.97
CA SER A 236 9.23 21.84 -18.87
C SER A 236 8.69 22.60 -17.67
N PHE A 237 8.01 23.73 -17.89
CA PHE A 237 7.41 24.53 -16.83
C PHE A 237 6.34 23.74 -16.06
N PHE A 238 5.48 23.03 -16.79
CA PHE A 238 4.52 22.09 -16.20
C PHE A 238 5.21 21.02 -15.34
N ALA A 239 6.31 20.43 -15.82
CA ALA A 239 7.05 19.41 -15.09
C ALA A 239 7.71 19.95 -13.80
N ILE A 240 8.25 21.17 -13.83
CA ILE A 240 8.80 21.84 -12.64
C ILE A 240 7.72 22.00 -11.58
N GLY A 241 6.57 22.57 -11.96
CA GLY A 241 5.45 22.73 -11.04
C GLY A 241 4.94 21.41 -10.48
N SER A 242 4.87 20.38 -11.32
CA SER A 242 4.43 19.04 -10.92
C SER A 242 5.40 18.39 -9.94
N ALA A 243 6.70 18.45 -10.20
CA ALA A 243 7.73 17.92 -9.31
C ALA A 243 7.74 18.65 -7.96
N TRP A 244 7.67 19.98 -7.97
CA TRP A 244 7.65 20.80 -6.74
C TRP A 244 6.37 20.56 -5.92
N LEU A 245 5.23 20.34 -6.56
CA LEU A 245 4.01 19.97 -5.86
C LEU A 245 4.13 18.55 -5.27
N VAL A 246 4.48 17.56 -6.08
CA VAL A 246 4.32 16.14 -5.75
C VAL A 246 5.47 15.56 -4.92
N PHE A 247 6.73 15.88 -5.24
CA PHE A 247 7.87 15.21 -4.59
C PHE A 247 7.96 15.45 -3.08
N PRO A 248 7.70 16.65 -2.54
CA PRO A 248 7.67 16.85 -1.10
C PRO A 248 6.57 16.03 -0.40
N TYR A 249 5.38 15.90 -1.01
CA TYR A 249 4.32 15.04 -0.46
C TYR A 249 4.68 13.55 -0.52
N LEU A 250 5.31 13.10 -1.61
CA LEU A 250 5.80 11.73 -1.70
C LEU A 250 6.87 11.45 -0.65
N GLU A 251 7.82 12.36 -0.46
CA GLU A 251 8.86 12.21 0.56
C GLU A 251 8.24 12.07 1.97
N GLN A 252 7.27 12.92 2.32
CA GLN A 252 6.55 12.83 3.60
C GLN A 252 5.83 11.48 3.73
N GLY A 253 5.06 11.07 2.71
CA GLY A 253 4.32 9.82 2.74
C GLY A 253 5.23 8.58 2.85
N PHE A 254 6.36 8.56 2.14
CA PHE A 254 7.31 7.46 2.26
C PHE A 254 8.06 7.47 3.60
N GLN A 255 8.36 8.64 4.17
CA GLN A 255 8.94 8.74 5.51
C GLN A 255 7.98 8.21 6.59
N ASP A 256 6.68 8.48 6.48
CA ASP A 256 5.67 7.93 7.38
C ASP A 256 5.60 6.40 7.29
N VAL A 257 5.61 5.85 6.07
CA VAL A 257 5.65 4.39 5.85
C VAL A 257 6.90 3.78 6.46
N VAL A 258 8.07 4.41 6.24
CA VAL A 258 9.34 3.95 6.84
C VAL A 258 9.26 3.96 8.35
N ALA A 259 8.74 5.02 8.98
CA ALA A 259 8.63 5.15 10.44
C ALA A 259 7.62 4.18 11.07
N VAL A 260 6.56 3.80 10.35
CA VAL A 260 5.61 2.78 10.81
C VAL A 260 6.25 1.39 10.72
N LEU A 261 6.90 1.07 9.59
CA LEU A 261 7.48 -0.25 9.36
C LEU A 261 8.77 -0.49 10.16
N SER A 262 9.57 0.54 10.42
CA SER A 262 10.79 0.42 11.24
C SER A 262 10.44 0.00 12.68
N ARG A 263 9.39 0.61 13.26
CA ARG A 263 8.83 0.23 14.56
C ARG A 263 8.23 -1.18 14.56
N LYS A 264 7.48 -1.54 13.51
CA LYS A 264 6.89 -2.89 13.38
C LYS A 264 7.94 -3.99 13.25
N LEU A 265 9.04 -3.72 12.53
CA LEU A 265 10.10 -4.69 12.26
C LEU A 265 11.21 -4.69 13.31
N GLY A 266 11.22 -3.74 14.24
CA GLY A 266 12.27 -3.60 15.27
C GLY A 266 13.65 -3.26 14.69
N VAL A 267 13.68 -2.52 13.57
CA VAL A 267 14.93 -2.14 12.88
C VAL A 267 15.53 -0.86 13.47
N ASP A 268 14.77 -0.14 14.30
CA ASP A 268 15.24 1.01 15.07
C ASP A 268 16.00 0.50 16.32
N ALA A 269 17.27 0.11 16.14
CA ALA A 269 18.27 -0.10 17.19
C ALA A 269 19.59 0.56 16.79
#